data_AF-A0A950MM75-F1
#
_entry.id   AF-A0A950MM75-F1
#
_cell.length_a   1.000
_cell.length_b   1.000
_cell.length_c   1.000
_cell.angle_alpha   90.00
_cell.angle_beta   90.00
_cell.angle_gamma   90.00
#
_symmetry.space_group_name_H-M   'P 1'
#
loop_
_entity.id
_entity.type
_entity.pdbx_description
1 polymer ?
#
loop_
_entity_poly.entity_id
_entity_poly.type
_entity_poly.pdbx_seq_one_letter_code
_entity_poly.pdbx_strand_id
1 'polypeptide(L)' 'MVEAIVLWNEPNNLSHWNFHLDPDWARYSDLVKQASSAIRSVNPDLKIVLGGVSSCDSDFLRLMASYGLMD' A
#
# COMPACT_ATOMS: atom_id res chain seq x y z
N MET A 1 -10.67 -6.34 -19.97
CA MET A 1 -10.44 -7.15 -18.77
C MET A 1 -9.32 -6.48 -17.97
N VAL A 2 -9.51 -6.24 -16.68
CA VAL A 2 -8.43 -5.70 -15.82
C VAL A 2 -7.61 -6.87 -15.31
N GLU A 3 -6.30 -6.86 -15.53
CA GLU A 3 -5.40 -7.94 -15.13
C GLU A 3 -5.00 -7.83 -13.64
N ALA A 4 -4.66 -6.61 -13.21
CA ALA A 4 -4.23 -6.34 -11.84
C ALA A 4 -4.50 -4.88 -11.47
N ILE A 5 -4.53 -4.60 -10.17
CA ILE A 5 -4.54 -3.25 -9.59
C ILE A 5 -3.29 -3.07 -8.74
N VAL A 6 -2.61 -1.95 -8.93
CA VAL A 6 -1.52 -1.51 -8.05
C VAL A 6 -2.10 -0.52 -7.05
N LEU A 7 -1.96 -0.81 -5.75
CA LEU A 7 -2.38 0.10 -4.70
C LEU A 7 -1.24 1.09 -4.39
N TRP A 8 -1.24 2.19 -5.15
CA TRP A 8 -0.34 3.35 -5.02
C TRP A 8 1.13 3.07 -5.39
N ASN A 9 1.66 3.79 -6.36
CA ASN A 9 3.09 3.73 -6.72
C ASN A 9 3.91 4.75 -5.91
N GLU A 10 5.06 4.32 -5.39
CA GLU A 10 5.99 5.13 -4.58
C GLU A 10 5.31 5.86 -3.41
N PRO A 11 4.59 5.13 -2.53
CA PRO A 11 3.88 5.74 -1.41
C PRO A 11 4.83 6.43 -0.42
N ASN A 12 6.06 5.94 -0.29
CA ASN A 12 7.08 6.48 0.60
C ASN A 12 7.75 7.76 0.05
N ASN A 13 7.33 8.27 -1.12
CA ASN A 13 7.77 9.57 -1.59
C ASN A 13 7.07 10.69 -0.80
N LEU A 14 7.84 11.43 -0.02
CA LEU A 14 7.36 12.48 0.89
C LEU A 14 6.68 13.66 0.16
N SER A 15 6.81 13.78 -1.17
CA SER A 15 6.05 14.77 -1.94
C SER A 15 4.57 14.40 -2.10
N HIS A 16 4.21 13.12 -1.94
CA HIS A 16 2.87 12.60 -2.25
C HIS A 16 2.09 12.20 -0.99
N TRP A 17 2.78 11.77 0.07
CA TRP A 17 2.18 11.45 1.35
C TRP A 17 2.66 12.42 2.43
N ASN A 18 1.72 12.95 3.22
CA ASN A 18 2.08 13.87 4.30
C ASN A 18 2.63 13.10 5.51
N PHE A 19 3.92 12.83 5.48
CA PHE A 19 4.64 12.13 6.55
C PHE A 19 4.55 12.84 7.90
N HIS A 20 4.41 14.18 7.94
CA HIS A 20 4.25 14.88 9.20
C HIS A 20 2.91 14.56 9.89
N LEU A 21 1.88 14.17 9.12
CA LEU A 21 0.58 13.73 9.65
C LEU A 21 0.49 12.22 9.90
N ASP A 22 1.43 11.44 9.36
CA ASP A 22 1.45 9.98 9.43
C ASP A 22 2.91 9.47 9.45
N PRO A 23 3.68 9.82 10.50
CA PRO A 23 5.12 9.56 10.54
C PRO A 23 5.46 8.08 10.72
N ASP A 24 4.50 7.27 11.17
CA ASP A 24 4.61 5.84 11.34
C ASP A 24 3.97 5.05 10.19
N TRP A 25 3.43 5.74 9.17
CA TRP A 25 2.75 5.14 8.02
C TRP A 25 1.53 4.27 8.37
N ALA A 26 0.99 4.40 9.60
CA ALA A 26 -0.12 3.58 10.06
C ALA A 26 -1.41 3.90 9.28
N ARG A 27 -1.64 5.18 8.96
CA ARG A 27 -2.82 5.62 8.20
C ARG A 27 -2.72 5.20 6.74
N TYR A 28 -1.53 5.27 6.15
CA TYR A 28 -1.29 4.71 4.82
C TYR A 28 -1.59 3.21 4.80
N SER A 29 -1.09 2.45 5.78
CA SER A 29 -1.31 1.01 5.84
C SER A 29 -2.80 0.65 5.94
N ASP A 30 -3.53 1.34 6.80
CA ASP A 30 -4.98 1.16 6.96
C ASP A 30 -5.75 1.48 5.67
N LEU A 31 -5.40 2.59 4.99
CA LEU A 31 -6.00 2.96 3.71
C LEU A 31 -5.85 1.85 2.65
N VAL A 32 -4.65 1.29 2.52
CA VAL A 32 -4.37 0.24 1.52
C VAL A 32 -5.14 -1.05 1.85
N LYS A 33 -5.23 -1.43 3.12
CA LYS A 33 -6.04 -2.60 3.54
C LYS A 33 -7.51 -2.42 3.24
N GLN A 34 -8.07 -1.25 3.53
CA GLN A 34 -9.46 -0.93 3.20
C GLN A 34 -9.70 -0.98 1.69
N ALA A 35 -8.78 -0.41 0.89
CA ALA A 35 -8.86 -0.48 -0.57
C ALA A 35 -8.79 -1.93 -1.09
N SER A 36 -7.88 -2.74 -0.54
CA SER A 36 -7.76 -4.17 -0.87
C SER A 36 -9.06 -4.92 -0.56
N SER A 37 -9.62 -4.73 0.64
CA SER A 37 -10.90 -5.32 1.03
C SER A 37 -12.04 -4.89 0.10
N ALA A 38 -12.10 -3.62 -0.28
CA ALA A 38 -13.11 -3.12 -1.21
C ALA A 38 -12.97 -3.77 -2.59
N ILE A 39 -11.76 -3.88 -3.12
CA ILE A 39 -11.50 -4.58 -4.40
C ILE A 39 -11.94 -6.04 -4.32
N ARG A 40 -11.56 -6.76 -3.25
CA ARG A 40 -11.93 -8.17 -3.06
C ARG A 40 -13.44 -8.38 -2.95
N SER A 41 -14.18 -7.40 -2.42
CA SER A 41 -15.64 -7.47 -2.36
C SER A 41 -16.31 -7.43 -3.74
N VAL A 42 -15.65 -6.83 -4.73
CA VAL A 42 -16.14 -6.73 -6.12
C VAL A 42 -15.61 -7.87 -6.97
N ASN A 43 -14.32 -8.19 -6.85
CA ASN A 43 -13.68 -9.29 -7.54
C ASN A 43 -12.64 -9.95 -6.61
N PRO A 44 -12.97 -11.10 -6.00
CA PRO A 44 -12.09 -11.78 -5.06
C PRO A 44 -10.84 -12.35 -5.72
N ASP A 45 -10.83 -12.54 -7.03
CA ASP A 45 -9.71 -13.15 -7.78
C ASP A 45 -8.79 -12.11 -8.44
N LEU A 46 -9.17 -10.82 -8.45
CA LEU A 46 -8.38 -9.78 -9.11
C LEU A 46 -7.01 -9.64 -8.43
N LYS A 47 -5.92 -9.66 -9.20
CA LYS A 47 -4.58 -9.50 -8.63
C LYS A 47 -4.41 -8.09 -8.06
N ILE A 48 -4.05 -8.00 -6.79
CA ILE A 48 -3.71 -6.74 -6.12
C ILE A 48 -2.22 -6.78 -5.83
N VAL A 49 -1.52 -5.70 -6.17
CA VAL A 49 -0.06 -5.60 -6.06
C VAL A 49 0.28 -4.34 -5.27
N LEU A 50 1.21 -4.46 -4.33
CA LEU A 50 1.82 -3.29 -3.69
C LEU A 50 2.69 -2.56 -4.72
N GLY A 51 2.56 -1.25 -4.82
CA GLY A 51 3.39 -0.48 -5.75
C GLY A 51 4.88 -0.51 -5.41
N GLY A 52 5.70 -0.07 -6.36
CA GLY A 52 7.13 0.10 -6.12
C GLY A 52 7.38 1.14 -5.02
N VAL A 53 8.51 1.01 -4.33
CA VAL A 53 8.96 1.99 -3.32
C VAL A 53 10.01 2.90 -3.92
N SER A 54 9.97 4.18 -3.54
CA SER A 54 11.01 5.15 -3.87
C SER A 54 12.32 4.70 -3.23
N SER A 55 13.42 4.76 -4.00
CA SER A 55 14.79 4.50 -3.55
C SER A 55 15.11 3.13 -2.94
N CYS A 56 14.47 2.03 -3.39
CA CYS A 56 14.73 0.67 -2.87
C CYS A 56 14.65 0.56 -1.33
N ASP A 57 13.69 1.28 -0.73
CA ASP A 57 13.52 1.37 0.72
C ASP A 57 12.96 0.06 1.32
N SER A 58 13.87 -0.78 1.81
CA SER A 58 13.51 -2.06 2.45
C SER A 58 12.94 -1.90 3.86
N ASP A 59 13.21 -0.79 4.54
CA ASP A 59 12.69 -0.53 5.88
C ASP A 59 11.21 -0.18 5.83
N PHE A 60 10.80 0.64 4.86
CA PHE A 60 9.39 0.90 4.58
C PHE A 60 8.62 -0.40 4.31
N LEU A 61 9.16 -1.30 3.48
CA LEU A 61 8.52 -2.59 3.19
C LEU A 61 8.40 -3.47 4.43
N ARG A 62 9.44 -3.55 5.28
CA ARG A 62 9.39 -4.27 6.56
C ARG A 62 8.35 -3.68 7.51
N LEU A 63 8.25 -2.36 7.57
CA LEU A 63 7.26 -1.67 8.38
C LEU A 63 5.83 -2.00 7.90
N MET A 64 5.57 -1.91 6.60
CA MET A 64 4.27 -2.27 6.02
C MET A 64 3.89 -3.74 6.28
N ALA A 65 4.86 -4.65 6.14
CA ALA A 65 4.68 -6.05 6.49
C ALA A 65 4.39 -6.25 7.99
N SER A 66 5.04 -5.49 8.88
CA SER A 66 4.79 -5.54 10.32
C SER A 66 3.37 -5.09 10.70
N TYR A 67 2.75 -4.24 9.88
CA TYR A 67 1.34 -3.90 10.02
C TYR A 67 0.42 -4.97 9.43
N GLY A 68 0.90 -6.02 8.77
CA GLY A 68 0.07 -7.01 8.09
C GLY A 68 -0.55 -6.49 6.79
N LEU A 69 0.10 -5.54 6.12
CA LEU A 69 -0.39 -4.99 4.83
C LEU A 69 -0.29 -6.00 3.67
N MET A 70 0.57 -7.02 3.81
CA MET A 70 0.81 -8.04 2.80
C MET A 70 0.05 -9.35 3.05
N ASP A 71 -0.83 -9.36 4.05
CA ASP A 71 -1.71 -10.49 4.39
C ASP A 71 -3.02 -10.43 3.59
#